data_AF-A0A3M1DH36-F1
#
_entry.id   AF-A0A3M1DH36-F1
#
_cell.length_a   1.000
_cell.length_b   1.000
_cell.length_c   1.000
_cell.angle_alpha   90.00
_cell.angle_beta   90.00
_cell.angle_gamma   90.00
#
_symmetry.space_group_name_H-M   'P 1'
#
loop_
_entity.id
_entity.type
_entity.pdbx_description
1 polymer ?
#
loop_
_entity_poly.entity_id
_entity_poly.type
_entity_poly.pdbx_seq_one_letter_code
_entity_poly.pdbx_strand_id
1 'polypeptide(L)'
;MREPPHLLFFARLARNEDSDAARIDARLNIAGAVTNHVDGNPCQVDTLLLERREHHTEPGLDAVTRTDEVLVELILWVLGCILGRDVRAHEEAVEERVVGAEHVNHVLAYFARTLFSEEGEFLDGDPGLVRNHVEARLRKTVQQPDSFSNPRQEPHLLAPRVRVPDEEVLGRVVNQCSVPVNADKCLHRELARTTNNKFSGGFPESNKRRKSQQLLMDVDEELLRIGKQLQLFVLCEPTNALREREAFLKGKTQPQFHYPPLPFTPRVLRAQLQALCFSGPFAPLYVQAREALLLQLDILEHRGTARVREASRALYGCPDEETLKAARELLSTPHVDTPKTVPAAKVREALEAALQNYGLTDWIVQYTEKHATTVDAMNRRITLNKDRLFAAQDLRRLPIHEVGVHVLRAENGRAQPAMLFLTGLPGYLATEEGLAAYAEEHTNTALPESRRSMAGHVLAVDALHRGLSFRETFTLLAQYFPQGEAWRLTLRNYRAGGLAKDHAYLQGLLRVKQFLKAGGDLRTLYVGKVGIEHLPLLPDTLAPPRYLPRWL
;
A
#
# COMPACT_ATOMS: atom_id res chain seq x y z
N MET A 1 8.36 60.64 -1.52
CA MET A 1 8.24 59.28 -0.94
C MET A 1 7.84 58.36 -2.08
N ARG A 2 8.66 57.37 -2.41
CA ARG A 2 8.41 56.41 -3.50
C ARG A 2 7.70 55.20 -2.92
N GLU A 3 6.59 54.80 -3.51
CA GLU A 3 5.89 53.55 -3.21
C GLU A 3 6.81 52.34 -3.40
N PRO A 4 6.71 51.30 -2.56
CA PRO A 4 7.58 50.14 -2.65
C PRO A 4 7.23 49.24 -3.86
N PRO A 5 8.22 48.57 -4.48
CA PRO A 5 8.07 47.98 -5.82
C PRO A 5 7.11 46.78 -5.93
N HIS A 6 6.73 46.17 -4.81
CA HIS A 6 5.88 44.97 -4.80
C HIS A 6 4.39 45.29 -4.98
N LEU A 7 3.93 46.50 -4.61
CA LEU A 7 2.53 46.92 -4.78
C LEU A 7 2.21 47.35 -6.22
N LEU A 8 3.21 47.83 -6.97
CA LEU A 8 3.06 48.21 -8.39
C LEU A 8 2.91 47.00 -9.34
N PHE A 9 3.37 45.81 -8.93
CA PHE A 9 3.28 44.60 -9.75
C PHE A 9 1.84 44.04 -9.76
N PHE A 10 1.18 44.00 -8.60
CA PHE A 10 -0.20 43.52 -8.48
C PHE A 10 -1.23 44.53 -8.97
N ALA A 11 -0.97 45.84 -8.81
CA ALA A 11 -1.85 46.88 -9.33
C ALA A 11 -1.86 46.98 -10.87
N ARG A 12 -0.81 46.51 -11.56
CA ARG A 12 -0.78 46.44 -13.04
C ARG A 12 -1.53 45.23 -13.60
N LEU A 13 -1.55 44.11 -12.87
CA LEU A 13 -2.33 42.92 -13.24
C LEU A 13 -3.85 43.15 -13.15
N ALA A 14 -4.27 44.04 -12.26
CA ALA A 14 -5.69 44.36 -12.05
C ALA A 14 -6.27 45.41 -13.01
N ARG A 15 -5.46 46.07 -13.87
CA ARG A 15 -5.93 47.14 -14.77
C ARG A 15 -6.03 46.78 -16.25
N ASN A 16 -5.71 45.55 -16.66
CA ASN A 16 -5.98 45.10 -18.03
C ASN A 16 -7.40 44.53 -18.10
N GLU A 17 -8.35 45.44 -18.32
CA GLU A 17 -9.67 45.09 -18.85
C GLU A 17 -9.49 44.65 -20.31
N ASP A 18 -9.85 43.38 -20.58
CA ASP A 18 -10.10 42.74 -21.88
C ASP A 18 -9.23 41.52 -22.17
N SER A 19 -9.62 40.38 -21.59
CA SER A 19 -9.78 39.06 -22.24
C SER A 19 -9.81 37.94 -21.21
N ASP A 20 -10.76 37.01 -21.36
CA ASP A 20 -11.02 35.90 -20.43
C ASP A 20 -9.84 34.91 -20.26
N ALA A 21 -8.82 34.96 -21.12
CA ALA A 21 -7.63 34.13 -21.01
C ALA A 21 -6.72 34.54 -19.82
N ALA A 22 -6.68 35.83 -19.45
CA ALA A 22 -5.83 36.30 -18.35
C ALA A 22 -6.36 35.92 -16.95
N ARG A 23 -7.68 35.67 -16.83
CA ARG A 23 -8.32 35.25 -15.57
C ARG A 23 -7.98 33.81 -15.16
N ILE A 24 -7.69 32.95 -16.13
CA ILE A 24 -7.36 31.53 -15.87
C ILE A 24 -5.88 31.40 -15.47
N ASP A 25 -5.00 32.18 -16.08
CA ASP A 25 -3.55 32.10 -15.84
C ASP A 25 -3.12 32.74 -14.50
N ALA A 26 -3.83 33.79 -14.06
CA ALA A 26 -3.64 34.36 -12.72
C ALA A 26 -4.08 33.40 -11.59
N ARG A 27 -5.11 32.57 -11.84
CA ARG A 27 -5.63 31.59 -10.85
C ARG A 27 -4.72 30.36 -10.73
N LEU A 28 -4.03 29.96 -11.79
CA LEU A 28 -3.06 28.86 -11.75
C LEU A 28 -1.74 29.26 -11.07
N ASN A 29 -1.29 30.51 -11.24
CA ASN A 29 -0.04 30.98 -10.63
C ASN A 29 -0.12 31.24 -9.12
N ILE A 30 -1.29 31.56 -8.57
CA ILE A 30 -1.47 31.70 -7.11
C ILE A 30 -1.38 30.34 -6.40
N ALA A 31 -1.88 29.26 -7.02
CA ALA A 31 -1.73 27.90 -6.49
C ALA A 31 -0.28 27.36 -6.59
N GLY A 32 0.47 27.82 -7.61
CA GLY A 32 1.89 27.48 -7.80
C GLY A 32 2.86 28.25 -6.88
N ALA A 33 2.54 29.49 -6.50
CA ALA A 33 3.38 30.29 -5.59
C ALA A 33 3.32 29.78 -4.13
N VAL A 34 2.19 29.22 -3.71
CA VAL A 34 2.00 28.66 -2.35
C VAL A 34 2.71 27.31 -2.17
N THR A 35 3.02 26.60 -3.25
CA THR A 35 3.62 25.26 -3.19
C THR A 35 5.15 25.23 -3.37
N ASN A 36 5.78 26.35 -3.78
CA ASN A 36 7.22 26.40 -4.11
C ASN A 36 8.09 27.29 -3.21
N HIS A 37 7.64 27.66 -2.00
CA HIS A 37 8.46 28.45 -1.04
C HIS A 37 8.65 27.82 0.34
N VAL A 38 8.49 26.50 0.43
CA VAL A 38 8.98 25.72 1.58
C VAL A 38 9.95 24.67 1.07
N ASP A 39 11.14 25.11 0.67
CA ASP A 39 12.40 24.34 0.73
C ASP A 39 13.54 25.15 0.09
N GLY A 40 14.34 25.84 0.92
CA GLY A 40 15.61 26.44 0.48
C GLY A 40 16.14 27.62 1.30
N ASN A 41 16.95 27.33 2.31
CA ASN A 41 17.88 28.21 3.06
C ASN A 41 17.34 29.35 3.96
N PRO A 42 17.84 29.47 5.21
CA PRO A 42 17.45 30.50 6.16
C PRO A 42 18.33 31.74 6.00
N CYS A 43 17.78 32.86 5.54
CA CYS A 43 18.30 34.19 5.82
C CYS A 43 17.30 35.26 5.36
N GLN A 44 17.11 36.30 6.18
CA GLN A 44 16.37 37.56 5.92
C GLN A 44 14.89 37.65 6.33
N VAL A 45 14.52 37.10 7.50
CA VAL A 45 13.33 37.57 8.25
C VAL A 45 13.69 37.94 9.71
N ASP A 46 14.94 38.29 9.98
CA ASP A 46 15.44 38.64 11.33
C ASP A 46 15.62 40.15 11.57
N THR A 47 15.00 41.03 10.78
CA THR A 47 15.20 42.49 10.95
C THR A 47 13.91 43.32 11.02
N LEU A 48 12.74 42.67 11.12
CA LEU A 48 11.47 43.39 11.32
C LEU A 48 10.73 43.01 12.62
N LEU A 49 11.31 42.14 13.46
CA LEU A 49 10.71 41.69 14.73
C LEU A 49 11.53 42.07 15.98
N LEU A 50 12.46 43.03 15.86
CA LEU A 50 13.29 43.49 16.99
C LEU A 50 12.92 44.88 17.55
N GLU A 51 11.87 45.55 17.09
CA GLU A 51 11.46 46.88 17.61
C GLU A 51 10.13 46.92 18.38
N ARG A 52 9.59 45.76 18.79
CA ARG A 52 8.52 45.69 19.81
C ARG A 52 8.82 44.66 20.89
N ARG A 53 10.00 44.80 21.51
CA ARG A 53 10.25 44.27 22.85
C ARG A 53 10.29 45.45 23.81
N GLU A 54 9.14 45.82 24.35
CA GLU A 54 9.08 46.43 25.67
C GLU A 54 7.69 46.20 26.26
N HIS A 55 7.70 45.51 27.40
CA HIS A 55 6.63 45.24 28.36
C HIS A 55 5.74 43.99 28.20
N HIS A 56 5.82 43.22 29.29
CA HIS A 56 5.01 42.10 29.77
C HIS A 56 5.39 40.67 29.35
N THR A 57 5.95 39.99 30.36
CA THR A 57 6.25 38.57 30.52
C THR A 57 5.00 37.75 30.82
N GLU A 58 4.81 36.60 30.15
CA GLU A 58 4.43 35.30 30.74
C GLU A 58 4.44 34.16 29.68
N PRO A 59 4.65 32.87 30.05
CA PRO A 59 4.84 31.78 29.09
C PRO A 59 3.60 30.87 28.94
N GLY A 60 3.07 30.74 27.72
CA GLY A 60 2.12 29.66 27.37
C GLY A 60 1.12 30.07 26.28
N LEU A 61 1.02 29.23 25.22
CA LEU A 61 0.24 29.40 23.98
C LEU A 61 0.76 30.45 22.99
N ASP A 62 1.48 30.07 21.93
CA ASP A 62 1.55 30.93 20.71
C ASP A 62 2.13 30.30 19.42
N ALA A 63 1.61 29.16 18.96
CA ALA A 63 1.92 28.65 17.62
C ALA A 63 0.68 28.21 16.81
N VAL A 64 -0.38 27.75 17.49
CA VAL A 64 -1.61 27.29 16.82
C VAL A 64 -2.56 28.47 16.55
N THR A 65 -2.68 29.41 17.48
CA THR A 65 -3.53 30.62 17.37
C THR A 65 -3.19 31.51 16.19
N ARG A 66 -1.89 31.72 15.91
CA ARG A 66 -1.44 32.56 14.78
C ARG A 66 -1.71 31.96 13.39
N THR A 67 -1.86 30.64 13.29
CA THR A 67 -2.15 29.98 12.01
C THR A 67 -3.64 30.13 11.66
N ASP A 68 -4.50 30.15 12.68
CA ASP A 68 -5.94 30.31 12.52
C ASP A 68 -6.31 31.76 12.14
N GLU A 69 -5.63 32.76 12.70
CA GLU A 69 -5.84 34.18 12.34
C GLU A 69 -5.51 34.45 10.86
N VAL A 70 -4.39 33.93 10.36
CA VAL A 70 -3.98 34.08 8.95
C VAL A 70 -4.97 33.38 8.01
N LEU A 71 -5.53 32.24 8.41
CA LEU A 71 -6.52 31.52 7.63
C LEU A 71 -7.87 32.27 7.57
N VAL A 72 -8.27 32.89 8.69
CA VAL A 72 -9.49 33.70 8.78
C VAL A 72 -9.37 34.95 7.93
N GLU A 73 -8.24 35.66 7.94
CA GLU A 73 -8.03 36.82 7.06
C GLU A 73 -8.03 36.45 5.58
N LEU A 74 -7.42 35.32 5.22
CA LEU A 74 -7.43 34.82 3.84
C LEU A 74 -8.86 34.49 3.36
N ILE A 75 -9.69 33.92 4.24
CA ILE A 75 -11.09 33.59 3.95
C ILE A 75 -11.93 34.87 3.81
N LEU A 76 -11.75 35.85 4.70
CA LEU A 76 -12.46 37.14 4.64
C LEU A 76 -12.08 37.95 3.39
N TRP A 77 -10.82 37.89 2.97
CA TRP A 77 -10.36 38.50 1.73
C TRP A 77 -11.00 37.85 0.49
N VAL A 78 -11.03 36.51 0.44
CA VAL A 78 -11.72 35.78 -0.64
C VAL A 78 -13.22 36.07 -0.67
N LEU A 79 -13.87 36.20 0.49
CA LEU A 79 -15.28 36.58 0.61
C LEU A 79 -15.54 38.00 0.09
N GLY A 80 -14.67 38.97 0.41
CA GLY A 80 -14.75 40.34 -0.11
C GLY A 80 -14.61 40.40 -1.63
N CYS A 81 -13.70 39.62 -2.20
CA CYS A 81 -13.51 39.50 -3.65
C CYS A 81 -14.72 38.87 -4.36
N ILE A 82 -15.42 37.92 -3.74
CA ILE A 82 -16.59 37.25 -4.31
C ILE A 82 -17.86 38.11 -4.20
N LEU A 83 -18.00 38.86 -3.10
CA LEU A 83 -19.21 39.66 -2.81
C LEU A 83 -19.13 41.11 -3.32
N GLY A 84 -17.99 41.52 -3.90
CA GLY A 84 -17.80 42.83 -4.52
C GLY A 84 -17.88 44.01 -3.55
N ARG A 85 -17.49 43.81 -2.28
CA ARG A 85 -17.48 44.88 -1.26
C ARG A 85 -16.09 45.06 -0.66
N ASP A 86 -15.78 46.32 -0.33
CA ASP A 86 -14.50 46.75 0.24
C ASP A 86 -14.28 46.11 1.63
N VAL A 87 -13.16 45.41 1.79
CA VAL A 87 -12.84 44.51 2.92
C VAL A 87 -12.62 45.27 4.24
N ARG A 88 -12.39 46.59 4.17
CA ARG A 88 -12.08 47.44 5.35
C ARG A 88 -13.25 47.62 6.33
N ALA A 89 -14.48 47.34 5.94
CA ALA A 89 -15.64 47.50 6.83
C ALA A 89 -15.82 46.33 7.83
N HIS A 90 -14.97 45.30 7.79
CA HIS A 90 -15.06 44.13 8.67
C HIS A 90 -13.88 43.95 9.64
N GLU A 91 -12.88 44.84 9.63
CA GLU A 91 -11.80 44.81 10.63
C GLU A 91 -12.30 45.21 12.03
N GLU A 92 -13.27 46.13 12.16
CA GLU A 92 -13.81 46.56 13.46
C GLU A 92 -14.74 45.53 14.14
N ALA A 93 -15.11 44.43 13.48
CA ALA A 93 -16.04 43.44 14.04
C ALA A 93 -15.36 42.22 14.69
N VAL A 94 -14.03 42.12 14.65
CA VAL A 94 -13.30 40.91 15.08
C VAL A 94 -12.61 41.07 16.45
N GLU A 95 -12.60 42.27 17.05
CA GLU A 95 -11.94 42.49 18.35
C GLU A 95 -12.66 41.91 19.58
N GLU A 96 -13.82 41.23 19.46
CA GLU A 96 -14.55 40.78 20.67
C GLU A 96 -15.02 39.31 20.74
N ARG A 97 -14.71 38.43 19.77
CA ARG A 97 -15.05 37.00 19.92
C ARG A 97 -14.01 36.06 19.33
N VAL A 98 -13.29 35.36 20.21
CA VAL A 98 -12.53 34.15 19.86
C VAL A 98 -13.52 33.10 19.37
N VAL A 99 -13.53 32.83 18.06
CA VAL A 99 -14.38 31.82 17.43
C VAL A 99 -13.63 30.48 17.45
N GLY A 100 -14.14 29.50 18.19
CA GLY A 100 -13.55 28.16 18.27
C GLY A 100 -13.66 27.37 16.96
N ALA A 101 -12.71 26.44 16.75
CA ALA A 101 -12.53 25.63 15.53
C ALA A 101 -13.78 24.87 15.02
N GLU A 102 -14.78 24.59 15.86
CA GLU A 102 -16.05 23.99 15.43
C GLU A 102 -16.90 24.93 14.56
N HIS A 103 -16.86 26.24 14.82
CA HIS A 103 -17.59 27.22 14.02
C HIS A 103 -17.00 27.38 12.62
N VAL A 104 -15.67 27.30 12.49
CA VAL A 104 -14.98 27.36 11.19
C VAL A 104 -15.34 26.14 10.32
N ASN A 105 -15.39 24.95 10.91
CA ASN A 105 -15.82 23.74 10.20
C ASN A 105 -17.30 23.78 9.80
N HIS A 106 -18.17 24.37 10.62
CA HIS A 106 -19.58 24.59 10.28
C HIS A 106 -19.74 25.58 9.12
N VAL A 107 -18.97 26.68 9.11
CA VAL A 107 -18.97 27.66 8.02
C VAL A 107 -18.44 27.04 6.72
N LEU A 108 -17.37 26.23 6.78
CA LEU A 108 -16.81 25.51 5.63
C LEU A 108 -17.78 24.45 5.08
N ALA A 109 -18.44 23.69 5.97
CA ALA A 109 -19.43 22.69 5.57
C ALA A 109 -20.72 23.33 5.00
N TYR A 110 -21.11 24.50 5.50
CA TYR A 110 -22.21 25.28 4.95
C TYR A 110 -21.85 25.83 3.56
N PHE A 111 -20.65 26.41 3.39
CA PHE A 111 -20.15 26.91 2.10
C PHE A 111 -20.04 25.80 1.04
N ALA A 112 -19.48 24.65 1.41
CA ALA A 112 -19.37 23.49 0.53
C ALA A 112 -20.75 22.92 0.11
N ARG A 113 -21.81 23.16 0.88
CA ARG A 113 -23.18 22.77 0.52
C ARG A 113 -23.94 23.83 -0.28
N THR A 114 -23.48 25.08 -0.26
CA THR A 114 -24.20 26.20 -0.91
C THR A 114 -23.67 26.47 -2.32
N LEU A 115 -22.44 26.03 -2.62
CA LEU A 115 -21.82 26.11 -3.96
C LEU A 115 -22.22 24.96 -4.90
N PHE A 116 -23.00 24.00 -4.41
CA PHE A 116 -23.44 22.83 -5.16
C PHE A 116 -24.96 22.68 -5.06
N SER A 117 -25.60 22.28 -6.16
CA SER A 117 -27.03 21.95 -6.14
C SER A 117 -27.30 20.68 -5.31
N GLU A 118 -28.56 20.38 -4.98
CA GLU A 118 -28.93 19.13 -4.27
C GLU A 118 -28.60 17.87 -5.10
N GLU A 119 -28.29 18.02 -6.39
CA GLU A 119 -27.84 16.95 -7.29
C GLU A 119 -26.31 16.89 -7.44
N GLY A 120 -25.56 17.76 -6.76
CA GLY A 120 -24.09 17.72 -6.68
C GLY A 120 -23.35 18.40 -7.83
N GLU A 121 -24.04 19.19 -8.66
CA GLU A 121 -23.40 19.99 -9.72
C GLU A 121 -22.93 21.35 -9.17
N PHE A 122 -21.74 21.78 -9.58
CA PHE A 122 -21.21 23.11 -9.26
C PHE A 122 -22.06 24.15 -9.98
N LEU A 123 -22.58 25.14 -9.25
CA LEU A 123 -23.36 26.23 -9.86
C LEU A 123 -22.42 27.08 -10.73
N ASP A 124 -22.50 26.93 -12.04
CA ASP A 124 -21.60 27.61 -12.97
C ASP A 124 -21.88 29.12 -12.99
N GLY A 125 -20.87 29.89 -12.55
CA GLY A 125 -20.56 31.26 -12.97
C GLY A 125 -21.55 32.41 -12.79
N ASP A 126 -22.87 32.19 -12.70
CA ASP A 126 -23.87 33.26 -12.66
C ASP A 126 -24.10 33.78 -11.23
N PRO A 127 -23.61 34.98 -10.89
CA PRO A 127 -23.71 35.54 -9.54
C PRO A 127 -25.16 35.78 -9.09
N GLY A 128 -26.09 35.97 -10.03
CA GLY A 128 -27.51 36.17 -9.73
C GLY A 128 -28.19 34.88 -9.25
N LEU A 129 -27.78 33.74 -9.82
CA LEU A 129 -28.33 32.42 -9.51
C LEU A 129 -27.85 31.92 -8.13
N VAL A 130 -26.56 32.12 -7.85
CA VAL A 130 -25.97 31.84 -6.53
C VAL A 130 -26.61 32.71 -5.45
N ARG A 131 -26.79 34.02 -5.72
CA ARG A 131 -27.42 34.96 -4.78
C ARG A 131 -28.86 34.57 -4.45
N ASN A 132 -29.68 34.28 -5.47
CA ASN A 132 -31.08 33.90 -5.27
C ASN A 132 -31.21 32.58 -4.49
N HIS A 133 -30.30 31.62 -4.70
CA HIS A 133 -30.27 30.36 -3.97
C HIS A 133 -29.89 30.55 -2.49
N VAL A 134 -28.90 31.41 -2.22
CA VAL A 134 -28.48 31.78 -0.86
C VAL A 134 -29.60 32.51 -0.11
N GLU A 135 -30.26 33.49 -0.74
CA GLU A 135 -31.37 34.26 -0.13
C GLU A 135 -32.59 33.36 0.17
N ALA A 136 -32.91 32.39 -0.70
CA ALA A 136 -33.99 31.44 -0.47
C ALA A 136 -33.72 30.46 0.69
N ARG A 137 -32.45 30.06 0.90
CA ARG A 137 -32.04 29.15 1.98
C ARG A 137 -31.97 29.85 3.34
N LEU A 138 -31.52 31.11 3.35
CA LEU A 138 -31.54 31.95 4.55
C LEU A 138 -32.96 32.18 5.08
N ARG A 139 -33.95 32.40 4.20
CA ARG A 139 -35.37 32.51 4.60
C ARG A 139 -35.94 31.24 5.25
N LYS A 140 -35.46 30.05 4.86
CA LYS A 140 -35.85 28.77 5.48
C LYS A 140 -35.19 28.54 6.85
N THR A 141 -33.96 29.03 7.03
CA THR A 141 -33.17 28.75 8.23
C THR A 141 -33.54 29.66 9.41
N VAL A 142 -34.04 30.87 9.14
CA VAL A 142 -34.50 31.83 10.17
C VAL A 142 -35.84 31.44 10.82
N GLN A 143 -36.53 30.38 10.34
CA GLN A 143 -37.84 29.96 10.86
C GLN A 143 -37.81 28.83 11.90
N GLN A 144 -36.65 28.42 12.43
CA GLN A 144 -36.58 27.41 13.51
C GLN A 144 -35.74 27.90 14.70
N PRO A 145 -36.33 28.09 15.91
CA PRO A 145 -35.58 28.37 17.12
C PRO A 145 -35.18 27.10 17.90
N ASP A 146 -34.06 27.26 18.61
CA ASP A 146 -33.22 26.30 19.34
C ASP A 146 -33.88 25.46 20.46
N SER A 147 -33.25 24.34 20.81
CA SER A 147 -33.16 23.91 22.22
C SER A 147 -31.87 23.12 22.51
N PHE A 148 -30.94 23.77 23.21
CA PHE A 148 -29.78 23.19 23.90
C PHE A 148 -30.08 23.07 25.39
N SER A 149 -29.68 21.97 26.05
CA SER A 149 -29.39 21.97 27.50
C SER A 149 -28.39 20.87 27.90
N ASN A 150 -27.45 21.25 28.78
CA ASN A 150 -26.22 20.56 29.22
C ASN A 150 -26.48 19.76 30.54
N PRO A 151 -25.63 18.77 30.94
CA PRO A 151 -25.94 17.73 31.93
C PRO A 151 -25.34 18.00 33.32
N ARG A 152 -25.82 17.30 34.38
CA ARG A 152 -25.04 16.91 35.58
C ARG A 152 -25.80 15.99 36.57
N GLN A 153 -25.00 15.10 37.20
CA GLN A 153 -25.16 14.36 38.50
C GLN A 153 -25.51 12.85 38.50
N GLU A 154 -24.53 12.03 38.93
CA GLU A 154 -24.65 10.68 39.55
C GLU A 154 -25.12 10.82 41.05
N PRO A 155 -25.18 9.80 41.98
CA PRO A 155 -24.76 8.37 41.93
C PRO A 155 -25.54 7.30 42.81
N HIS A 156 -25.10 6.03 42.73
CA HIS A 156 -25.11 4.88 43.70
C HIS A 156 -26.38 4.01 44.00
N LEU A 157 -26.23 2.66 43.93
CA LEU A 157 -26.43 1.69 45.05
C LEU A 157 -26.12 0.21 44.69
N LEU A 158 -25.86 -0.59 45.73
CA LEU A 158 -25.08 -1.85 45.86
C LEU A 158 -25.83 -3.20 45.64
N ALA A 159 -25.08 -4.21 45.12
CA ALA A 159 -24.95 -5.69 45.32
C ALA A 159 -26.03 -6.55 46.08
N PRO A 160 -26.08 -7.94 46.08
CA PRO A 160 -25.03 -8.94 45.73
C PRO A 160 -25.44 -10.35 45.12
N ARG A 161 -24.42 -11.05 44.56
CA ARG A 161 -24.06 -12.52 44.52
C ARG A 161 -25.09 -13.64 44.18
N VAL A 162 -24.75 -14.56 43.25
CA VAL A 162 -24.20 -15.95 43.49
C VAL A 162 -24.14 -16.82 42.18
N ARG A 163 -22.94 -17.38 41.93
CA ARG A 163 -22.44 -18.63 41.23
C ARG A 163 -22.91 -19.10 39.82
N VAL A 164 -21.87 -19.59 39.11
CA VAL A 164 -21.61 -20.01 37.70
C VAL A 164 -21.60 -21.58 37.69
N PRO A 165 -21.77 -22.36 36.57
CA PRO A 165 -21.23 -22.12 35.22
C PRO A 165 -22.02 -22.59 33.96
N ASP A 166 -21.83 -21.89 32.83
CA ASP A 166 -21.28 -22.41 31.56
C ASP A 166 -21.54 -21.46 30.37
N GLU A 167 -20.60 -21.47 29.40
CA GLU A 167 -20.63 -20.87 28.05
C GLU A 167 -20.92 -19.36 27.89
N GLU A 168 -19.87 -18.53 27.87
CA GLU A 168 -19.68 -17.42 26.90
C GLU A 168 -18.48 -16.55 27.31
N VAL A 169 -17.30 -16.82 26.75
CA VAL A 169 -16.21 -15.84 26.67
C VAL A 169 -15.60 -15.94 25.27
N LEU A 170 -16.27 -15.32 24.29
CA LEU A 170 -15.68 -14.89 23.02
C LEU A 170 -16.52 -13.79 22.33
N GLY A 171 -17.19 -12.96 23.13
CA GLY A 171 -18.00 -11.83 22.66
C GLY A 171 -17.44 -10.50 23.17
N ARG A 172 -16.28 -10.06 22.67
CA ARG A 172 -15.76 -8.68 22.76
C ARG A 172 -14.48 -8.56 21.92
N VAL A 173 -14.65 -8.31 20.60
CA VAL A 173 -13.99 -7.29 19.74
C VAL A 173 -14.55 -7.51 18.31
N VAL A 174 -15.87 -7.39 18.13
CA VAL A 174 -16.49 -7.20 16.81
C VAL A 174 -17.73 -6.35 17.03
N ASN A 175 -17.54 -5.04 17.20
CA ASN A 175 -18.61 -4.04 17.03
C ASN A 175 -18.00 -2.65 17.19
N GLN A 176 -17.33 -2.18 16.12
CA GLN A 176 -17.14 -0.76 15.81
C GLN A 176 -16.49 -0.66 14.42
N CYS A 177 -17.27 -1.00 13.38
CA CYS A 177 -17.09 -0.57 11.99
C CYS A 177 -18.31 -1.04 11.18
N SER A 178 -19.49 -0.56 11.54
CA SER A 178 -20.68 -0.67 10.69
C SER A 178 -20.63 0.47 9.67
N VAL A 179 -19.99 0.23 8.53
CA VAL A 179 -20.17 1.02 7.30
C VAL A 179 -21.42 0.47 6.60
N PRO A 180 -22.40 1.29 6.20
CA PRO A 180 -23.60 0.77 5.56
C PRO A 180 -23.27 0.20 4.18
N VAL A 181 -23.59 -1.08 3.99
CA VAL A 181 -23.56 -1.78 2.71
C VAL A 181 -24.60 -1.13 1.78
N ASN A 182 -24.13 -0.44 0.74
CA ASN A 182 -24.93 -0.06 -0.42
C ASN A 182 -24.31 -0.68 -1.68
N ALA A 183 -24.16 -2.00 -1.70
CA ALA A 183 -23.69 -2.73 -2.87
C ALA A 183 -24.78 -2.84 -3.98
N ASP A 184 -26.06 -2.77 -3.62
CA ASP A 184 -27.17 -2.92 -4.59
C ASP A 184 -27.48 -1.66 -5.41
N LYS A 185 -27.00 -0.48 -5.00
CA LYS A 185 -27.32 0.78 -5.70
C LYS A 185 -26.45 1.08 -6.93
N CYS A 186 -25.26 0.48 -7.04
CA CYS A 186 -24.39 0.68 -8.20
C CYS A 186 -24.93 -0.05 -9.44
N LEU A 187 -25.40 -1.30 -9.29
CA LEU A 187 -25.90 -2.07 -10.44
C LEU A 187 -27.25 -1.54 -10.96
N HIS A 188 -28.11 -1.05 -10.07
CA HIS A 188 -29.43 -0.54 -10.45
C HIS A 188 -29.40 0.83 -11.13
N ARG A 189 -28.46 1.73 -10.79
CA ARG A 189 -28.37 3.06 -11.45
C ARG A 189 -27.86 2.99 -12.88
N GLU A 190 -26.99 2.04 -13.19
CA GLU A 190 -26.42 1.89 -14.54
C GLU A 190 -27.37 1.13 -15.48
N LEU A 191 -28.17 0.19 -14.95
CA LEU A 191 -29.23 -0.48 -15.71
C LEU A 191 -30.45 0.41 -15.94
N ALA A 192 -30.82 1.27 -14.98
CA ALA A 192 -31.97 2.16 -15.09
C ALA A 192 -31.77 3.32 -16.08
N ARG A 193 -30.52 3.75 -16.34
CA ARG A 193 -30.23 4.80 -17.35
C ARG A 193 -30.34 4.31 -18.80
N THR A 194 -30.38 3.00 -19.03
CA THR A 194 -30.64 2.40 -20.35
C THR A 194 -32.09 1.97 -20.59
N THR A 195 -32.98 2.15 -19.62
CA THR A 195 -34.38 1.75 -19.74
C THR A 195 -35.31 2.94 -19.52
N ASN A 196 -35.19 3.94 -20.38
CA ASN A 196 -36.29 4.85 -20.67
C ASN A 196 -36.60 4.79 -22.16
N ASN A 197 -36.86 3.58 -22.64
CA ASN A 197 -37.64 3.37 -23.85
C ASN A 197 -38.40 2.05 -23.72
N LYS A 198 -39.70 2.09 -24.00
CA LYS A 198 -40.60 0.94 -23.91
C LYS A 198 -40.15 -0.18 -24.86
N PHE A 199 -39.38 -1.15 -24.39
CA PHE A 199 -39.21 -2.45 -25.03
C PHE A 199 -39.00 -3.52 -23.95
N SER A 200 -40.04 -4.32 -23.73
CA SER A 200 -39.97 -5.59 -23.03
C SER A 200 -39.21 -6.60 -23.89
N GLY A 201 -37.88 -6.56 -23.81
CA GLY A 201 -37.00 -7.57 -24.39
C GLY A 201 -35.84 -7.78 -23.45
N GLY A 202 -35.73 -8.98 -22.86
CA GLY A 202 -34.59 -9.33 -22.01
C GLY A 202 -33.28 -9.06 -22.74
N PHE A 203 -32.38 -8.32 -22.12
CA PHE A 203 -31.02 -8.16 -22.65
C PHE A 203 -30.40 -9.55 -22.87
N PRO A 204 -29.92 -9.88 -24.07
CA PRO A 204 -29.39 -11.20 -24.36
C PRO A 204 -28.22 -11.51 -23.43
N GLU A 205 -28.21 -12.71 -22.88
CA GLU A 205 -27.27 -13.18 -21.86
C GLU A 205 -25.79 -13.01 -22.30
N SER A 206 -25.54 -13.04 -23.60
CA SER A 206 -24.25 -12.77 -24.23
C SER A 206 -23.74 -11.34 -23.98
N ASN A 207 -24.62 -10.32 -23.95
CA ASN A 207 -24.23 -8.94 -23.68
C ASN A 207 -23.94 -8.70 -22.19
N LYS A 208 -24.65 -9.39 -21.29
CA LYS A 208 -24.36 -9.34 -19.84
C LYS A 208 -23.00 -9.97 -19.54
N ARG A 209 -22.71 -11.14 -20.12
CA ARG A 209 -21.41 -11.83 -19.99
C ARG A 209 -20.24 -11.00 -20.52
N ARG A 210 -20.41 -10.33 -21.67
CA ARG A 210 -19.40 -9.41 -22.23
C ARG A 210 -19.11 -8.23 -21.30
N LYS A 211 -20.14 -7.59 -20.74
CA LYS A 211 -19.96 -6.46 -19.80
C LYS A 211 -19.27 -6.89 -18.50
N SER A 212 -19.65 -8.04 -17.94
CA SER A 212 -18.98 -8.55 -16.72
C SER A 212 -17.52 -8.92 -16.96
N GLN A 213 -17.20 -9.43 -18.14
CA GLN A 213 -15.82 -9.76 -18.51
C GLN A 213 -14.97 -8.49 -18.71
N GLN A 214 -15.53 -7.44 -19.31
CA GLN A 214 -14.85 -6.15 -19.46
C GLN A 214 -14.53 -5.52 -18.10
N LEU A 215 -15.50 -5.48 -17.17
CA LEU A 215 -15.27 -4.92 -15.83
C LEU A 215 -14.15 -5.63 -15.07
N LEU A 216 -14.05 -6.95 -15.22
CA LEU A 216 -12.97 -7.75 -14.65
C LEU A 216 -11.60 -7.37 -15.25
N MET A 217 -11.53 -7.20 -16.57
CA MET A 217 -10.32 -6.76 -17.27
C MET A 217 -9.88 -5.37 -16.81
N ASP A 218 -10.81 -4.42 -16.67
CA ASP A 218 -10.50 -3.05 -16.25
C ASP A 218 -9.91 -3.01 -14.83
N VAL A 219 -10.48 -3.80 -13.91
CA VAL A 219 -9.96 -3.94 -12.53
C VAL A 219 -8.58 -4.60 -12.52
N ASP A 220 -8.39 -5.66 -13.30
CA ASP A 220 -7.11 -6.35 -13.43
C ASP A 220 -6.02 -5.41 -13.96
N GLU A 221 -6.33 -4.66 -15.02
CA GLU A 221 -5.41 -3.70 -15.64
C GLU A 221 -4.99 -2.62 -14.65
N GLU A 222 -5.94 -2.07 -13.89
CA GLU A 222 -5.66 -1.00 -12.94
C GLU A 222 -4.83 -1.49 -11.75
N LEU A 223 -5.17 -2.64 -11.17
CA LEU A 223 -4.37 -3.25 -10.10
C LEU A 223 -2.95 -3.60 -10.59
N LEU A 224 -2.83 -4.12 -11.82
CA LEU A 224 -1.53 -4.43 -12.42
C LEU A 224 -0.71 -3.16 -12.67
N ARG A 225 -1.35 -2.09 -13.18
CA ARG A 225 -0.70 -0.79 -13.43
C ARG A 225 -0.18 -0.19 -12.13
N ILE A 226 -0.96 -0.23 -11.06
CA ILE A 226 -0.54 0.26 -9.74
C ILE A 226 0.57 -0.63 -9.16
N GLY A 227 0.40 -1.96 -9.17
CA GLY A 227 1.40 -2.90 -8.68
C GLY A 227 2.76 -2.77 -9.39
N LYS A 228 2.77 -2.54 -10.71
CA LYS A 228 3.99 -2.28 -11.49
C LYS A 228 4.71 -1.01 -11.10
N GLN A 229 4.01 0.01 -10.59
CA GLN A 229 4.61 1.24 -10.09
C GLN A 229 5.22 1.05 -8.71
N LEU A 230 4.55 0.31 -7.82
CA LEU A 230 5.01 0.16 -6.43
C LEU A 230 6.40 -0.49 -6.33
N GLN A 231 6.70 -1.48 -7.19
CA GLN A 231 7.99 -2.20 -7.22
C GLN A 231 8.62 -2.40 -5.83
N LEU A 232 7.83 -2.87 -4.85
CA LEU A 232 8.14 -2.79 -3.42
C LEU A 232 9.60 -3.16 -3.09
N PHE A 233 10.06 -4.30 -3.61
CA PHE A 233 11.39 -4.83 -3.29
C PHE A 233 12.53 -4.01 -3.87
N VAL A 234 12.31 -3.30 -4.98
CA VAL A 234 13.30 -2.41 -5.60
C VAL A 234 13.37 -1.11 -4.80
N LEU A 235 12.22 -0.51 -4.48
CA LEU A 235 12.17 0.77 -3.76
C LEU A 235 12.51 0.64 -2.27
N CYS A 236 12.45 -0.58 -1.71
CA CYS A 236 12.96 -0.90 -0.37
C CYS A 236 14.43 -1.36 -0.35
N GLU A 237 15.12 -1.43 -1.49
CA GLU A 237 16.55 -1.77 -1.51
C GLU A 237 17.41 -0.53 -1.20
N PRO A 238 18.30 -0.60 -0.19
CA PRO A 238 19.11 0.55 0.16
C PRO A 238 20.25 0.80 -0.82
N THR A 239 20.38 2.05 -1.26
CA THR A 239 21.40 2.51 -2.22
C THR A 239 22.81 2.57 -1.64
N ASN A 240 22.94 2.62 -0.30
CA ASN A 240 24.20 2.72 0.42
C ASN A 240 24.58 1.45 1.20
N ALA A 241 23.98 0.30 0.86
CA ALA A 241 24.15 -0.96 1.59
C ALA A 241 25.61 -1.39 1.78
N LEU A 242 26.44 -1.26 0.74
CA LEU A 242 27.86 -1.65 0.77
C LEU A 242 28.66 -0.76 1.72
N ARG A 243 28.49 0.56 1.64
CA ARG A 243 29.14 1.52 2.53
C ARG A 243 28.74 1.28 3.99
N GLU A 244 27.46 1.06 4.24
CA GLU A 244 26.96 0.79 5.59
C GLU A 244 27.47 -0.54 6.15
N ARG A 245 27.62 -1.57 5.30
CA ARG A 245 28.26 -2.82 5.69
C ARG A 245 29.69 -2.59 6.17
N GLU A 246 30.51 -1.89 5.39
CA GLU A 246 31.91 -1.64 5.75
C GLU A 246 32.04 -0.87 7.07
N ALA A 247 31.22 0.16 7.26
CA ALA A 247 31.20 0.93 8.51
C ALA A 247 30.73 0.08 9.69
N PHE A 248 29.70 -0.74 9.50
CA PHE A 248 29.18 -1.65 10.53
C PHE A 248 30.20 -2.70 10.96
N LEU A 249 30.93 -3.28 10.02
CA LEU A 249 32.00 -4.25 10.32
C LEU A 249 33.19 -3.61 11.03
N LYS A 250 33.40 -2.30 10.86
CA LYS A 250 34.42 -1.49 11.58
C LYS A 250 33.96 -0.99 12.95
N GLY A 251 32.73 -1.31 13.38
CA GLY A 251 32.23 -0.98 14.72
C GLY A 251 31.02 -0.04 14.76
N LYS A 252 30.47 0.43 13.63
CA LYS A 252 29.21 1.17 13.63
C LYS A 252 28.10 0.29 14.23
N THR A 253 27.41 0.80 15.25
CA THR A 253 26.38 0.04 15.98
C THR A 253 25.15 -0.21 15.12
N GLN A 254 24.58 0.83 14.51
CA GLN A 254 23.35 0.74 13.72
C GLN A 254 23.60 1.28 12.30
N PRO A 255 23.33 0.51 11.24
CA PRO A 255 23.40 1.03 9.89
C PRO A 255 22.26 2.02 9.61
N GLN A 256 22.55 3.01 8.77
CA GLN A 256 21.63 4.04 8.34
C GLN A 256 21.42 3.92 6.83
N PHE A 257 20.26 3.43 6.44
CA PHE A 257 19.97 3.09 5.04
C PHE A 257 19.26 4.21 4.30
N HIS A 258 19.70 4.48 3.07
CA HIS A 258 19.08 5.44 2.16
C HIS A 258 18.37 4.71 1.02
N TYR A 259 17.18 5.16 0.68
CA TYR A 259 16.33 4.54 -0.34
C TYR A 259 16.15 5.48 -1.54
N PRO A 260 15.90 4.94 -2.74
CA PRO A 260 15.56 5.78 -3.89
C PRO A 260 14.29 6.60 -3.62
N PRO A 261 14.13 7.77 -4.25
CA PRO A 261 12.89 8.53 -4.19
C PRO A 261 11.74 7.73 -4.82
N LEU A 262 10.52 8.02 -4.40
CA LEU A 262 9.33 7.42 -5.00
C LEU A 262 9.06 8.05 -6.37
N PRO A 263 8.89 7.27 -7.45
CA PRO A 263 8.59 7.79 -8.78
C PRO A 263 7.11 8.14 -8.96
N PHE A 264 6.33 8.16 -7.88
CA PHE A 264 4.89 8.40 -7.87
C PHE A 264 4.48 9.11 -6.57
N THR A 265 3.26 9.67 -6.57
CA THR A 265 2.67 10.32 -5.39
C THR A 265 1.81 9.31 -4.61
N PRO A 266 2.17 8.93 -3.37
CA PRO A 266 1.43 7.90 -2.62
C PRO A 266 -0.06 8.22 -2.45
N ARG A 267 -0.40 9.47 -2.10
CA ARG A 267 -1.80 9.91 -1.94
C ARG A 267 -2.66 9.65 -3.18
N VAL A 268 -2.10 9.82 -4.38
CA VAL A 268 -2.82 9.59 -5.64
C VAL A 268 -3.10 8.10 -5.85
N LEU A 269 -2.09 7.24 -5.69
CA LEU A 269 -2.28 5.80 -5.82
C LEU A 269 -3.23 5.24 -4.76
N ARG A 270 -3.19 5.78 -3.53
CA ARG A 270 -4.11 5.41 -2.46
C ARG A 270 -5.56 5.70 -2.84
N ALA A 271 -5.83 6.91 -3.34
CA ALA A 271 -7.16 7.30 -3.80
C ALA A 271 -7.64 6.43 -4.96
N GLN A 272 -6.76 6.11 -5.92
CA GLN A 272 -7.07 5.21 -7.04
C GLN A 272 -7.45 3.81 -6.55
N LEU A 273 -6.67 3.22 -5.64
CA LEU A 273 -6.97 1.92 -5.04
C LEU A 273 -8.31 1.94 -4.28
N GLN A 274 -8.58 2.99 -3.50
CA GLN A 274 -9.81 3.12 -2.72
C GLN A 274 -11.06 3.32 -3.58
N ALA A 275 -10.92 3.90 -4.77
CA ALA A 275 -12.00 4.08 -5.72
C ALA A 275 -12.40 2.79 -6.45
N LEU A 276 -11.58 1.72 -6.37
CA LEU A 276 -11.90 0.44 -7.00
C LEU A 276 -13.09 -0.24 -6.33
N CYS A 277 -14.09 -0.56 -7.15
CA CYS A 277 -15.26 -1.33 -6.78
C CYS A 277 -15.18 -2.73 -7.40
N PHE A 278 -15.51 -3.75 -6.62
CA PHE A 278 -15.43 -5.15 -7.04
C PHE A 278 -16.81 -5.80 -7.02
N SER A 279 -17.10 -6.61 -8.02
CA SER A 279 -18.34 -7.39 -8.11
C SER A 279 -18.10 -8.75 -8.76
N GLY A 280 -19.05 -9.67 -8.59
CA GLY A 280 -18.94 -11.03 -9.13
C GLY A 280 -18.13 -12.00 -8.25
N PRO A 281 -17.89 -13.22 -8.76
CA PRO A 281 -17.35 -14.33 -7.95
C PRO A 281 -15.92 -14.09 -7.46
N PHE A 282 -15.14 -13.25 -8.15
CA PHE A 282 -13.76 -12.93 -7.78
C PHE A 282 -13.63 -11.73 -6.82
N ALA A 283 -14.74 -11.05 -6.47
CA ALA A 283 -14.70 -9.84 -5.65
C ALA A 283 -13.93 -9.99 -4.32
N PRO A 284 -14.06 -11.11 -3.57
CA PRO A 284 -13.27 -11.30 -2.34
C PRO A 284 -11.76 -11.29 -2.59
N LEU A 285 -11.30 -11.88 -3.69
CA LEU A 285 -9.89 -11.93 -4.07
C LEU A 285 -9.36 -10.54 -4.46
N TYR A 286 -10.17 -9.76 -5.17
CA TYR A 286 -9.82 -8.38 -5.54
C TYR A 286 -9.78 -7.44 -4.33
N VAL A 287 -10.68 -7.60 -3.37
CA VAL A 287 -10.61 -6.87 -2.09
C VAL A 287 -9.28 -7.16 -1.42
N GLN A 288 -8.89 -8.43 -1.28
CA GLN A 288 -7.58 -8.78 -0.72
C GLN A 288 -6.44 -8.14 -1.51
N ALA A 289 -6.49 -8.16 -2.84
CA ALA A 289 -5.47 -7.58 -3.70
C ALA A 289 -5.30 -6.07 -3.47
N ARG A 290 -6.42 -5.34 -3.35
CA ARG A 290 -6.41 -3.91 -3.00
C ARG A 290 -5.77 -3.66 -1.64
N GLU A 291 -6.20 -4.39 -0.59
CA GLU A 291 -5.66 -4.22 0.76
C GLU A 291 -4.15 -4.51 0.80
N ALA A 292 -3.69 -5.53 0.08
CA ALA A 292 -2.27 -5.83 -0.03
C ALA A 292 -1.48 -4.69 -0.71
N LEU A 293 -2.00 -4.09 -1.79
CA LEU A 293 -1.35 -2.95 -2.44
C LEU A 293 -1.34 -1.70 -1.54
N LEU A 294 -2.40 -1.47 -0.76
CA LEU A 294 -2.43 -0.40 0.25
C LEU A 294 -1.36 -0.59 1.33
N LEU A 295 -1.18 -1.81 1.83
CA LEU A 295 -0.10 -2.13 2.78
C LEU A 295 1.29 -1.96 2.17
N GLN A 296 1.48 -2.33 0.91
CA GLN A 296 2.75 -2.08 0.20
C GLN A 296 3.01 -0.58 0.07
N LEU A 297 1.97 0.22 -0.20
CA LEU A 297 2.08 1.67 -0.26
C LEU A 297 2.45 2.27 1.09
N ASP A 298 1.86 1.79 2.20
CA ASP A 298 2.22 2.19 3.56
C ASP A 298 3.70 1.90 3.88
N ILE A 299 4.19 0.71 3.49
CA ILE A 299 5.61 0.35 3.65
C ILE A 299 6.50 1.33 2.88
N LEU A 300 6.10 1.70 1.66
CA LEU A 300 6.87 2.59 0.81
C LEU A 300 6.84 4.04 1.32
N GLU A 301 5.69 4.54 1.74
CA GLU A 301 5.55 5.90 2.26
C GLU A 301 6.33 6.11 3.55
N HIS A 302 6.45 5.07 4.37
CA HIS A 302 7.03 5.16 5.72
C HIS A 302 8.43 4.54 5.86
N ARG A 303 9.14 4.28 4.75
CA ARG A 303 10.49 3.65 4.76
C ARG A 303 11.42 4.32 5.78
N GLY A 304 12.02 3.49 6.63
CA GLY A 304 12.95 3.92 7.68
C GLY A 304 12.29 4.22 9.03
N THR A 305 10.97 4.08 9.14
CA THR A 305 10.24 4.29 10.40
C THR A 305 9.68 2.98 10.96
N ALA A 306 9.25 3.00 12.24
CA ALA A 306 8.65 1.84 12.90
C ALA A 306 7.32 1.39 12.26
N ARG A 307 6.61 2.27 11.53
CA ARG A 307 5.35 1.95 10.83
C ARG A 307 5.52 0.85 9.79
N VAL A 308 6.70 0.75 9.15
CA VAL A 308 6.96 -0.30 8.17
C VAL A 308 6.86 -1.69 8.80
N ARG A 309 7.33 -1.85 10.04
CA ARG A 309 7.25 -3.14 10.73
C ARG A 309 5.81 -3.59 10.97
N GLU A 310 4.90 -2.65 11.23
CA GLU A 310 3.47 -2.93 11.43
C GLU A 310 2.79 -3.29 10.10
N ALA A 311 2.97 -2.46 9.06
CA ALA A 311 2.42 -2.74 7.74
C ALA A 311 3.00 -4.03 7.14
N SER A 312 4.30 -4.28 7.33
CA SER A 312 4.94 -5.53 6.91
C SER A 312 4.43 -6.74 7.68
N ARG A 313 4.11 -6.60 8.97
CA ARG A 313 3.49 -7.68 9.76
C ARG A 313 2.07 -7.97 9.26
N ALA A 314 1.28 -6.93 8.97
CA ALA A 314 -0.05 -7.12 8.40
C ALA A 314 -0.01 -7.79 7.01
N LEU A 315 1.01 -7.47 6.21
CA LEU A 315 1.14 -8.00 4.85
C LEU A 315 1.70 -9.43 4.79
N TYR A 316 2.72 -9.74 5.61
CA TYR A 316 3.46 -11.01 5.53
C TYR A 316 3.26 -11.92 6.74
N GLY A 317 2.68 -11.42 7.83
CA GLY A 317 2.55 -12.15 9.09
C GLY A 317 3.84 -12.18 9.92
N CYS A 318 3.85 -13.09 10.89
CA CYS A 318 4.99 -13.44 11.73
C CYS A 318 5.24 -14.95 11.67
N PRO A 319 6.48 -15.41 11.91
CA PRO A 319 6.73 -16.82 12.14
C PRO A 319 6.03 -17.28 13.41
N ASP A 320 5.33 -18.42 13.32
CA ASP A 320 4.72 -19.10 14.46
C ASP A 320 5.74 -19.93 15.26
N GLU A 321 5.33 -20.44 16.42
CA GLU A 321 6.20 -21.21 17.32
C GLU A 321 6.74 -22.48 16.68
N GLU A 322 5.94 -23.17 15.87
CA GLU A 322 6.36 -24.38 15.16
C GLU A 322 7.46 -24.06 14.13
N THR A 323 7.28 -22.97 13.37
CA THR A 323 8.27 -22.47 12.41
C THR A 323 9.56 -22.06 13.12
N LEU A 324 9.46 -21.41 14.28
CA LEU A 324 10.63 -21.03 15.09
C LEU A 324 11.38 -22.24 15.63
N LYS A 325 10.65 -23.27 16.08
CA LYS A 325 11.23 -24.54 16.53
C LYS A 325 11.97 -25.22 15.37
N ALA A 326 11.32 -25.38 14.22
CA ALA A 326 11.93 -25.97 13.03
C ALA A 326 13.17 -25.19 12.56
N ALA A 327 13.13 -23.85 12.62
CA ALA A 327 14.29 -23.02 12.29
C ALA A 327 15.48 -23.28 13.23
N ARG A 328 15.25 -23.35 14.55
CA ARG A 328 16.30 -23.66 15.52
C ARG A 328 16.88 -25.06 15.33
N GLU A 329 16.03 -26.05 15.04
CA GLU A 329 16.46 -27.41 14.74
C GLU A 329 17.35 -27.45 13.50
N LEU A 330 16.94 -26.80 12.41
CA LEU A 330 17.74 -26.70 11.18
C LEU A 330 19.09 -26.03 11.42
N LEU A 331 19.15 -24.99 12.26
CA LEU A 331 20.38 -24.27 12.55
C LEU A 331 21.32 -25.00 13.51
N SER A 332 20.82 -25.98 14.28
CA SER A 332 21.64 -26.84 15.13
C SER A 332 22.53 -27.80 14.33
N THR A 333 22.19 -28.07 13.08
CA THR A 333 23.04 -28.84 12.16
C THR A 333 24.28 -28.04 11.75
N PRO A 334 25.43 -28.68 11.46
CA PRO A 334 26.61 -27.98 10.96
C PRO A 334 26.35 -27.26 9.63
N HIS A 335 26.99 -26.11 9.43
CA HIS A 335 27.01 -25.43 8.13
C HIS A 335 27.88 -26.23 7.14
N VAL A 336 27.30 -26.56 5.99
CA VAL A 336 28.01 -27.27 4.90
C VAL A 336 27.86 -26.43 3.64
N ASP A 337 28.98 -25.90 3.14
CA ASP A 337 29.00 -25.19 1.87
C ASP A 337 29.07 -26.17 0.70
N THR A 338 28.08 -26.09 -0.18
CA THR A 338 28.11 -26.84 -1.43
C THR A 338 29.03 -26.14 -2.43
N PRO A 339 30.06 -26.80 -2.99
CA PRO A 339 30.94 -26.22 -3.99
C PRO A 339 30.15 -25.67 -5.19
N LYS A 340 30.47 -24.44 -5.59
CA LYS A 340 29.84 -23.76 -6.74
C LYS A 340 30.84 -23.74 -7.89
N THR A 341 30.69 -24.67 -8.82
CA THR A 341 31.63 -24.89 -9.94
C THR A 341 30.94 -24.88 -11.30
N VAL A 342 29.61 -24.95 -11.35
CA VAL A 342 28.85 -25.00 -12.59
C VAL A 342 28.64 -23.60 -13.15
N PRO A 343 29.06 -23.31 -14.40
CA PRO A 343 28.80 -22.02 -15.03
C PRO A 343 27.31 -21.80 -15.34
N ALA A 344 26.88 -20.55 -15.35
CA ALA A 344 25.50 -20.16 -15.67
C ALA A 344 24.99 -20.72 -17.02
N ALA A 345 25.88 -20.89 -18.01
CA ALA A 345 25.52 -21.46 -19.31
C ALA A 345 24.93 -22.87 -19.22
N LYS A 346 25.46 -23.74 -18.34
CA LYS A 346 24.93 -25.09 -18.16
C LYS A 346 23.59 -25.10 -17.45
N VAL A 347 23.39 -24.19 -16.51
CA VAL A 347 22.09 -24.00 -15.85
C VAL A 347 21.05 -23.48 -16.85
N ARG A 348 21.44 -22.56 -17.73
CA ARG A 348 20.59 -22.07 -18.81
C ARG A 348 20.14 -23.21 -19.74
N GLU A 349 21.07 -24.03 -20.22
CA GLU A 349 20.76 -25.21 -21.05
C GLU A 349 19.73 -26.12 -20.34
N ALA A 350 19.91 -26.38 -19.05
CA ALA A 350 18.99 -27.22 -18.27
C ALA A 350 17.58 -26.62 -18.12
N LEU A 351 17.48 -25.30 -17.93
CA LEU A 351 16.19 -24.60 -17.86
C LEU A 351 15.49 -24.56 -19.22
N GLU A 352 16.22 -24.28 -20.30
CA GLU A 352 15.69 -24.29 -21.68
C GLU A 352 15.18 -25.68 -22.06
N ALA A 353 15.92 -26.74 -21.72
CA ALA A 353 15.48 -28.12 -21.93
C ALA A 353 14.22 -28.45 -21.12
N ALA A 354 14.11 -27.98 -19.88
CA ALA A 354 12.91 -28.16 -19.07
C ALA A 354 11.69 -27.42 -19.65
N LEU A 355 11.86 -26.20 -20.14
CA LEU A 355 10.80 -25.45 -20.84
C LEU A 355 10.34 -26.18 -22.10
N GLN A 356 11.29 -26.66 -22.93
CA GLN A 356 10.99 -27.43 -24.14
C GLN A 356 10.20 -28.71 -23.81
N ASN A 357 10.55 -29.39 -22.73
CA ASN A 357 9.86 -30.60 -22.26
C ASN A 357 8.39 -30.38 -21.85
N TYR A 358 8.01 -29.16 -21.50
CA TYR A 358 6.62 -28.77 -21.26
C TYR A 358 5.95 -28.11 -22.48
N GLY A 359 6.65 -27.99 -23.61
CA GLY A 359 6.16 -27.29 -24.81
C GLY A 359 6.09 -25.77 -24.63
N LEU A 360 6.82 -25.20 -23.66
CA LEU A 360 6.81 -23.78 -23.32
C LEU A 360 7.91 -23.02 -24.07
N THR A 361 7.94 -23.13 -25.40
CA THR A 361 8.99 -22.56 -26.26
C THR A 361 8.98 -21.04 -26.33
N ASP A 362 7.89 -20.39 -25.89
CA ASP A 362 7.78 -18.93 -25.84
C ASP A 362 8.51 -18.31 -24.64
N TRP A 363 9.02 -19.14 -23.72
CA TRP A 363 9.79 -18.68 -22.58
C TRP A 363 11.27 -18.48 -22.93
N ILE A 364 11.84 -17.37 -22.47
CA ILE A 364 13.22 -17.00 -22.76
C ILE A 364 14.06 -17.07 -21.48
N VAL A 365 15.17 -17.80 -21.53
CA VAL A 365 16.20 -17.75 -20.48
C VAL A 365 17.28 -16.74 -20.88
N GLN A 366 17.41 -15.66 -20.12
CA GLN A 366 18.35 -14.57 -20.44
C GLN A 366 19.29 -14.26 -19.28
N TYR A 367 20.40 -13.61 -19.59
CA TYR A 367 21.35 -13.20 -18.56
C TYR A 367 21.02 -11.82 -17.97
N THR A 368 21.45 -11.61 -16.73
CA THR A 368 21.39 -10.35 -16.01
C THR A 368 22.65 -10.17 -15.15
N GLU A 369 22.88 -8.95 -14.66
CA GLU A 369 23.92 -8.67 -13.66
C GLU A 369 23.41 -8.86 -12.23
N LYS A 370 22.09 -9.01 -12.04
CA LYS A 370 21.48 -9.27 -10.73
C LYS A 370 21.89 -10.64 -10.21
N HIS A 371 22.07 -10.77 -8.89
CA HIS A 371 22.61 -12.00 -8.29
C HIS A 371 21.63 -13.19 -8.24
N ALA A 372 20.32 -12.93 -8.18
CA ALA A 372 19.30 -13.96 -8.03
C ALA A 372 18.78 -14.45 -9.39
N THR A 373 18.46 -15.75 -9.46
CA THR A 373 17.60 -16.28 -10.53
C THR A 373 16.19 -15.76 -10.30
N THR A 374 15.52 -15.27 -11.33
CA THR A 374 14.15 -14.73 -11.18
C THR A 374 13.26 -15.14 -12.34
N VAL A 375 12.00 -15.43 -12.04
CA VAL A 375 10.96 -15.70 -13.03
C VAL A 375 10.07 -14.46 -13.19
N ASP A 376 10.08 -13.88 -14.40
CA ASP A 376 9.14 -12.86 -14.83
C ASP A 376 8.00 -13.53 -15.60
N ALA A 377 6.93 -13.84 -14.87
CA ALA A 377 5.74 -14.50 -15.39
C ALA A 377 5.01 -13.68 -16.47
N MET A 378 5.02 -12.35 -16.37
CA MET A 378 4.33 -11.47 -17.34
C MET A 378 4.99 -11.57 -18.70
N ASN A 379 6.33 -11.47 -18.72
CA ASN A 379 7.12 -11.41 -19.95
C ASN A 379 7.65 -12.77 -20.39
N ARG A 380 7.30 -13.85 -19.68
CA ARG A 380 7.79 -15.22 -19.91
C ARG A 380 9.32 -15.30 -19.94
N ARG A 381 9.98 -14.72 -18.94
CA ARG A 381 11.45 -14.72 -18.85
C ARG A 381 11.95 -15.35 -17.58
N ILE A 382 13.01 -16.15 -17.70
CA ILE A 382 13.83 -16.55 -16.56
C ILE A 382 15.16 -15.79 -16.68
N THR A 383 15.57 -15.10 -15.63
CA THR A 383 16.86 -14.39 -15.63
C THR A 383 17.88 -15.12 -14.77
N LEU A 384 19.12 -15.18 -15.25
CA LEU A 384 20.27 -15.79 -14.56
C LEU A 384 21.42 -14.81 -14.50
N ASN A 385 22.16 -14.80 -13.39
CA ASN A 385 23.42 -14.08 -13.35
C ASN A 385 24.46 -14.78 -14.25
N LYS A 386 25.03 -14.08 -15.23
CA LYS A 386 26.02 -14.66 -16.17
C LYS A 386 27.32 -15.11 -15.49
N ASP A 387 27.74 -14.42 -14.44
CA ASP A 387 29.03 -14.60 -13.78
C ASP A 387 28.93 -15.49 -12.53
N ARG A 388 27.71 -15.90 -12.17
CA ARG A 388 27.48 -16.76 -11.00
C ARG A 388 27.85 -18.20 -11.31
N LEU A 389 28.57 -18.80 -10.37
CA LEU A 389 28.76 -20.24 -10.29
C LEU A 389 27.66 -20.89 -9.43
N PHE A 390 27.23 -22.07 -9.86
CA PHE A 390 26.15 -22.85 -9.27
C PHE A 390 26.67 -24.19 -8.75
N ALA A 391 25.91 -24.81 -7.84
CA ALA A 391 26.20 -26.17 -7.41
C ALA A 391 25.89 -27.17 -8.53
N ALA A 392 26.57 -28.31 -8.56
CA ALA A 392 26.22 -29.40 -9.47
C ALA A 392 24.73 -29.80 -9.36
N GLN A 393 24.20 -29.82 -8.13
CA GLN A 393 22.78 -30.10 -7.87
C GLN A 393 21.82 -29.09 -8.52
N ASP A 394 22.25 -27.84 -8.76
CA ASP A 394 21.41 -26.80 -9.35
C ASP A 394 20.97 -27.13 -10.78
N LEU A 395 21.73 -27.97 -11.50
CA LEU A 395 21.33 -28.48 -12.83
C LEU A 395 20.02 -29.29 -12.78
N ARG A 396 19.70 -29.89 -11.64
CA ARG A 396 18.42 -30.59 -11.42
C ARG A 396 17.45 -29.74 -10.60
N ARG A 397 17.95 -29.06 -9.56
CA ARG A 397 17.14 -28.26 -8.62
C ARG A 397 16.43 -27.10 -9.31
N LEU A 398 17.14 -26.30 -10.12
CA LEU A 398 16.57 -25.09 -10.73
C LEU A 398 15.48 -25.40 -11.76
N PRO A 399 15.60 -26.40 -12.65
CA PRO A 399 14.46 -26.85 -13.46
C PRO A 399 13.22 -27.23 -12.64
N ILE A 400 13.38 -27.87 -11.49
CA ILE A 400 12.27 -28.26 -10.62
C ILE A 400 11.65 -27.04 -9.93
N HIS A 401 12.49 -26.16 -9.40
CA HIS A 401 12.08 -24.95 -8.68
C HIS A 401 11.48 -23.90 -9.62
N GLU A 402 12.26 -23.45 -10.60
CA GLU A 402 11.91 -22.34 -11.48
C GLU A 402 10.86 -22.76 -12.51
N VAL A 403 11.09 -23.89 -13.21
CA VAL A 403 10.14 -24.33 -14.23
C VAL A 403 8.98 -25.08 -13.59
N GLY A 404 9.27 -26.15 -12.83
CA GLY A 404 8.27 -27.05 -12.25
C GLY A 404 7.33 -26.41 -11.23
N VAL A 405 7.64 -25.24 -10.68
CA VAL A 405 6.73 -24.48 -9.81
C VAL A 405 6.41 -23.13 -10.41
N HIS A 406 7.36 -22.18 -10.45
CA HIS A 406 7.06 -20.79 -10.80
C HIS A 406 6.49 -20.62 -12.22
N VAL A 407 7.10 -21.25 -13.23
CA VAL A 407 6.63 -21.18 -14.62
C VAL A 407 5.31 -21.90 -14.81
N LEU A 408 5.17 -23.14 -14.31
CA LEU A 408 3.93 -23.90 -14.52
C LEU A 408 2.72 -23.21 -13.88
N ARG A 409 2.90 -22.68 -12.66
CA ARG A 409 1.84 -21.93 -11.97
C ARG A 409 1.52 -20.61 -12.68
N ALA A 410 2.51 -19.93 -13.24
CA ALA A 410 2.29 -18.76 -14.07
C ALA A 410 1.47 -19.10 -15.33
N GLU A 411 1.84 -20.13 -16.09
CA GLU A 411 1.12 -20.49 -17.31
C GLU A 411 -0.31 -21.01 -17.05
N ASN A 412 -0.53 -21.75 -15.96
CA ASN A 412 -1.88 -22.10 -15.55
C ASN A 412 -2.67 -20.86 -15.12
N GLY A 413 -2.06 -19.96 -14.37
CA GLY A 413 -2.67 -18.70 -13.97
C GLY A 413 -3.06 -17.81 -15.15
N ARG A 414 -2.24 -17.80 -16.21
CA ARG A 414 -2.51 -17.09 -17.46
C ARG A 414 -3.75 -17.63 -18.19
N ALA A 415 -4.08 -18.90 -17.99
CA ALA A 415 -5.25 -19.52 -18.58
C ALA A 415 -6.54 -19.26 -17.78
N GLN A 416 -6.45 -18.63 -16.60
CA GLN A 416 -7.62 -18.31 -15.79
C GLN A 416 -8.28 -17.00 -16.24
N PRO A 417 -9.57 -16.78 -15.90
CA PRO A 417 -10.29 -15.57 -16.31
C PRO A 417 -9.69 -14.26 -15.78
N ALA A 418 -9.07 -14.29 -14.60
CA ALA A 418 -8.52 -13.11 -13.91
C ALA A 418 -6.98 -13.13 -13.89
N MET A 419 -6.38 -11.98 -14.17
CA MET A 419 -4.92 -11.80 -14.19
C MET A 419 -4.28 -12.00 -12.82
N LEU A 420 -5.05 -11.86 -11.73
CA LEU A 420 -4.60 -12.17 -10.37
C LEU A 420 -4.00 -13.58 -10.23
N PHE A 421 -4.48 -14.57 -10.99
CA PHE A 421 -3.93 -15.92 -10.96
C PHE A 421 -2.54 -16.00 -11.61
N LEU A 422 -2.21 -15.08 -12.51
CA LEU A 422 -0.90 -15.00 -13.14
C LEU A 422 0.06 -14.09 -12.34
N THR A 423 -0.43 -12.97 -11.80
CA THR A 423 0.38 -12.00 -11.04
C THR A 423 0.61 -12.41 -9.59
N GLY A 424 -0.31 -13.19 -9.02
CA GLY A 424 -0.28 -13.67 -7.65
C GLY A 424 -1.33 -13.03 -6.75
N LEU A 425 -2.14 -13.87 -6.10
CA LEU A 425 -3.08 -13.46 -5.06
C LEU A 425 -2.32 -13.13 -3.76
N PRO A 426 -2.70 -12.10 -2.99
CA PRO A 426 -2.01 -11.75 -1.74
C PRO A 426 -1.74 -12.95 -0.82
N GLY A 427 -0.50 -13.13 -0.36
CA GLY A 427 -0.13 -14.30 0.46
C GLY A 427 0.32 -15.54 -0.33
N TYR A 428 0.10 -15.60 -1.64
CA TYR A 428 0.51 -16.74 -2.49
C TYR A 428 1.98 -17.11 -2.37
N LEU A 429 2.85 -16.12 -2.12
CA LEU A 429 4.29 -16.28 -2.11
C LEU A 429 4.74 -17.36 -1.10
N ALA A 430 4.15 -17.40 0.09
CA ALA A 430 4.50 -18.42 1.09
C ALA A 430 4.21 -19.82 0.53
N THR A 431 3.06 -19.99 -0.14
CA THR A 431 2.69 -21.25 -0.78
C THR A 431 3.56 -21.56 -2.00
N GLU A 432 3.90 -20.57 -2.82
CA GLU A 432 4.74 -20.75 -4.02
C GLU A 432 6.16 -21.18 -3.66
N GLU A 433 6.81 -20.47 -2.74
CA GLU A 433 8.14 -20.82 -2.26
C GLU A 433 8.13 -22.12 -1.44
N GLY A 434 7.09 -22.32 -0.63
CA GLY A 434 6.90 -23.56 0.13
C GLY A 434 6.75 -24.79 -0.76
N LEU A 435 6.00 -24.65 -1.86
CA LEU A 435 5.82 -25.70 -2.85
C LEU A 435 7.12 -25.98 -3.61
N ALA A 436 7.90 -24.94 -3.94
CA ALA A 436 9.21 -25.10 -4.55
C ALA A 436 10.19 -25.81 -3.60
N ALA A 437 10.28 -25.39 -2.35
CA ALA A 437 11.09 -26.06 -1.33
C ALA A 437 10.64 -27.52 -1.10
N TYR A 438 9.33 -27.79 -1.09
CA TYR A 438 8.81 -29.14 -0.98
C TYR A 438 9.19 -30.00 -2.20
N ALA A 439 9.07 -29.46 -3.40
CA ALA A 439 9.45 -30.14 -4.64
C ALA A 439 10.94 -30.52 -4.64
N GLU A 440 11.79 -29.62 -4.16
CA GLU A 440 13.23 -29.88 -4.00
C GLU A 440 13.52 -30.99 -2.97
N GLU A 441 12.80 -31.04 -1.85
CA GLU A 441 12.95 -32.12 -0.87
C GLU A 441 12.44 -33.45 -1.43
N HIS A 442 11.26 -33.44 -2.03
CA HIS A 442 10.62 -34.63 -2.59
C HIS A 442 11.46 -35.28 -3.70
N THR A 443 12.20 -34.47 -4.47
CA THR A 443 13.05 -34.93 -5.57
C THR A 443 14.52 -35.11 -5.17
N ASN A 444 14.84 -34.95 -3.88
CA ASN A 444 16.21 -35.02 -3.35
C ASN A 444 17.19 -34.06 -4.06
N THR A 445 16.74 -32.84 -4.36
CA THR A 445 17.57 -31.79 -4.96
C THR A 445 17.77 -30.56 -4.08
N ALA A 446 17.17 -30.52 -2.89
CA ALA A 446 17.32 -29.41 -1.96
C ALA A 446 18.79 -29.23 -1.53
N LEU A 447 19.23 -27.97 -1.47
CA LEU A 447 20.55 -27.60 -0.97
C LEU A 447 20.51 -27.37 0.55
N PRO A 448 21.43 -27.96 1.34
CA PRO A 448 21.49 -27.77 2.78
C PRO A 448 21.59 -26.30 3.21
N GLU A 449 22.44 -25.53 2.52
CA GLU A 449 22.64 -24.10 2.82
C GLU A 449 21.36 -23.28 2.59
N SER A 450 20.54 -23.64 1.59
CA SER A 450 19.27 -22.94 1.33
C SER A 450 18.29 -23.10 2.49
N ARG A 451 18.20 -24.30 3.08
CA ARG A 451 17.37 -24.55 4.27
C ARG A 451 17.85 -23.77 5.49
N ARG A 452 19.17 -23.70 5.68
CA ARG A 452 19.76 -22.88 6.75
C ARG A 452 19.42 -21.41 6.54
N SER A 453 19.60 -20.84 5.35
CA SER A 453 19.24 -19.44 5.08
C SER A 453 17.75 -19.17 5.33
N MET A 454 16.84 -20.09 4.97
CA MET A 454 15.41 -19.97 5.31
C MET A 454 15.18 -19.90 6.83
N ALA A 455 15.85 -20.75 7.61
CA ALA A 455 15.79 -20.71 9.07
C ALA A 455 16.40 -19.42 9.65
N GLY A 456 17.47 -18.91 9.05
CA GLY A 456 18.07 -17.61 9.42
C GLY A 456 17.11 -16.44 9.21
N HIS A 457 16.33 -16.43 8.13
CA HIS A 457 15.28 -15.44 7.92
C HIS A 457 14.19 -15.52 8.98
N VAL A 458 13.77 -16.72 9.39
CA VAL A 458 12.79 -16.90 10.49
C VAL A 458 13.29 -16.27 11.79
N LEU A 459 14.53 -16.56 12.21
CA LEU A 459 15.09 -15.96 13.42
C LEU A 459 15.23 -14.44 13.32
N ALA A 460 15.60 -13.92 12.14
CA ALA A 460 15.74 -12.48 11.93
C ALA A 460 14.40 -11.74 12.02
N VAL A 461 13.34 -12.31 11.45
CA VAL A 461 11.99 -11.73 11.50
C VAL A 461 11.41 -11.78 12.91
N ASP A 462 11.61 -12.89 13.63
CA ASP A 462 11.25 -12.99 15.05
C ASP A 462 11.96 -11.91 15.88
N ALA A 463 13.29 -11.78 15.72
CA ALA A 463 14.07 -10.76 16.41
C ALA A 463 13.59 -9.33 16.09
N LEU A 464 13.31 -9.04 14.82
CA LEU A 464 12.74 -7.76 14.37
C LEU A 464 11.40 -7.44 15.08
N HIS A 465 10.53 -8.43 15.18
CA HIS A 465 9.21 -8.28 15.80
C HIS A 465 9.26 -8.21 17.33
N ARG A 466 10.29 -8.80 17.95
CA ARG A 466 10.61 -8.61 19.38
C ARG A 466 11.34 -7.30 19.68
N GLY A 467 11.66 -6.51 18.65
CA GLY A 467 12.26 -5.18 18.81
C GLY A 467 13.78 -5.17 18.96
N LEU A 468 14.46 -6.27 18.62
CA LEU A 468 15.92 -6.28 18.58
C LEU A 468 16.43 -5.30 17.51
N SER A 469 17.54 -4.64 17.81
CA SER A 469 18.28 -3.80 16.87
C SER A 469 18.92 -4.60 15.75
N PHE A 470 19.40 -3.89 14.71
CA PHE A 470 20.13 -4.53 13.62
C PHE A 470 21.36 -5.28 14.14
N ARG A 471 22.10 -4.68 15.09
CA ARG A 471 23.29 -5.30 15.68
C ARG A 471 22.97 -6.54 16.48
N GLU A 472 21.96 -6.51 17.32
CA GLU A 472 21.56 -7.67 18.12
C GLU A 472 21.17 -8.85 17.22
N THR A 473 20.37 -8.60 16.18
CA THR A 473 19.99 -9.64 15.21
C THR A 473 21.18 -10.14 14.40
N PHE A 474 22.08 -9.26 13.96
CA PHE A 474 23.32 -9.67 13.32
C PHE A 474 24.18 -10.55 14.23
N THR A 475 24.36 -10.16 15.49
CA THR A 475 25.13 -10.92 16.48
C THR A 475 24.49 -12.28 16.73
N LEU A 476 23.16 -12.36 16.81
CA LEU A 476 22.42 -13.62 16.90
C LEU A 476 22.71 -14.52 15.70
N LEU A 477 22.58 -13.99 14.48
CA LEU A 477 22.79 -14.77 13.26
C LEU A 477 24.26 -15.16 13.05
N ALA A 478 25.22 -14.33 13.49
CA ALA A 478 26.65 -14.61 13.38
C ALA A 478 27.08 -15.86 14.18
N GLN A 479 26.23 -16.37 15.08
CA GLN A 479 26.45 -17.66 15.77
C GLN A 479 26.27 -18.86 14.84
N TYR A 480 25.50 -18.71 13.76
CA TYR A 480 25.12 -19.80 12.85
C TYR A 480 25.64 -19.65 11.43
N PHE A 481 26.04 -18.44 11.05
CA PHE A 481 26.41 -18.09 9.67
C PHE A 481 27.74 -17.31 9.62
N PRO A 482 28.50 -17.45 8.52
CA PRO A 482 29.60 -16.54 8.22
C PRO A 482 29.14 -15.09 8.22
N GLN A 483 30.04 -14.18 8.60
CA GLN A 483 29.74 -12.76 8.81
C GLN A 483 29.02 -12.10 7.63
N GLY A 484 29.41 -12.41 6.39
CA GLY A 484 28.79 -11.88 5.19
C GLY A 484 27.33 -12.34 5.01
N GLU A 485 27.04 -13.60 5.32
CA GLU A 485 25.70 -14.18 5.23
C GLU A 485 24.81 -13.66 6.37
N ALA A 486 25.33 -13.58 7.61
CA ALA A 486 24.64 -12.96 8.74
C ALA A 486 24.23 -11.51 8.42
N TRP A 487 25.15 -10.70 7.86
CA TRP A 487 24.84 -9.35 7.41
C TRP A 487 23.73 -9.33 6.35
N ARG A 488 23.82 -10.20 5.32
CA ARG A 488 22.85 -10.28 4.23
C ARG A 488 21.46 -10.63 4.74
N LEU A 489 21.36 -11.60 5.64
CA LEU A 489 20.12 -12.02 6.27
C LEU A 489 19.53 -10.89 7.14
N THR A 490 20.33 -10.24 7.98
CA THR A 490 19.84 -9.09 8.78
C THR A 490 19.38 -7.95 7.87
N LEU A 491 20.18 -7.56 6.88
CA LEU A 491 19.85 -6.50 5.92
C LEU A 491 18.51 -6.74 5.23
N ARG A 492 18.31 -7.94 4.67
CA ARG A 492 17.08 -8.27 3.93
C ARG A 492 15.82 -8.11 4.77
N ASN A 493 15.88 -8.42 6.06
CA ASN A 493 14.74 -8.34 6.97
C ASN A 493 14.60 -6.96 7.62
N TYR A 494 15.69 -6.21 7.83
CA TYR A 494 15.67 -4.89 8.50
C TYR A 494 15.56 -3.69 7.54
N ARG A 495 15.79 -3.88 6.23
CA ARG A 495 15.61 -2.82 5.24
C ARG A 495 14.18 -2.26 5.29
N ALA A 496 14.06 -1.01 4.84
CA ALA A 496 12.88 -0.16 4.94
C ALA A 496 12.32 0.06 6.36
N GLY A 497 12.96 -0.41 7.43
CA GLY A 497 12.41 -0.35 8.79
C GLY A 497 11.81 -1.67 9.27
N GLY A 498 11.89 -2.74 8.47
CA GLY A 498 11.47 -4.08 8.85
C GLY A 498 10.58 -4.73 7.80
N LEU A 499 11.19 -5.36 6.78
CA LEU A 499 10.49 -6.09 5.73
C LEU A 499 10.51 -7.60 6.01
N ALA A 500 9.49 -8.07 6.70
CA ALA A 500 9.38 -9.42 7.25
C ALA A 500 9.07 -10.53 6.24
N LYS A 501 9.12 -10.29 4.92
CA LYS A 501 8.68 -11.26 3.89
C LYS A 501 9.39 -12.62 3.97
N ASP A 502 10.68 -12.65 4.28
CA ASP A 502 11.50 -13.84 4.01
C ASP A 502 11.35 -14.98 5.04
N HIS A 503 10.57 -14.80 6.12
CA HIS A 503 10.20 -15.96 6.96
C HIS A 503 9.21 -16.91 6.24
N ALA A 504 8.51 -16.39 5.22
CA ALA A 504 7.50 -17.12 4.46
C ALA A 504 8.04 -18.35 3.72
N TYR A 505 9.35 -18.45 3.45
CA TYR A 505 9.92 -19.60 2.75
C TYR A 505 9.87 -20.87 3.62
N LEU A 506 10.38 -20.80 4.87
CA LEU A 506 10.31 -21.96 5.78
C LEU A 506 8.88 -22.23 6.23
N GLN A 507 8.14 -21.18 6.60
CA GLN A 507 6.74 -21.33 7.02
C GLN A 507 5.89 -21.92 5.88
N GLY A 508 6.13 -21.48 4.65
CA GLY A 508 5.50 -22.02 3.45
C GLY A 508 5.74 -23.52 3.27
N LEU A 509 7.00 -23.97 3.41
CA LEU A 509 7.34 -25.39 3.34
C LEU A 509 6.58 -26.21 4.38
N LEU A 510 6.53 -25.75 5.63
CA LEU A 510 5.81 -26.42 6.71
C LEU A 510 4.31 -26.48 6.44
N ARG A 511 3.72 -25.37 5.96
CA ARG A 511 2.29 -25.32 5.57
C ARG A 511 1.95 -26.26 4.43
N VAL A 512 2.80 -26.37 3.41
CA VAL A 512 2.61 -27.33 2.31
C VAL A 512 2.65 -28.78 2.82
N LYS A 513 3.61 -29.11 3.71
CA LYS A 513 3.66 -30.43 4.35
C LYS A 513 2.42 -30.72 5.19
N GLN A 514 1.94 -29.73 5.95
CA GLN A 514 0.73 -29.85 6.76
C GLN A 514 -0.52 -30.04 5.88
N PHE A 515 -0.63 -29.28 4.79
CA PHE A 515 -1.70 -29.41 3.80
C PHE A 515 -1.78 -30.83 3.22
N LEU A 516 -0.63 -31.39 2.82
CA LEU A 516 -0.54 -32.79 2.37
C LEU A 516 -0.93 -33.79 3.46
N LYS A 517 -0.43 -33.60 4.69
CA LYS A 517 -0.76 -34.46 5.82
C LYS A 517 -2.27 -34.45 6.15
N ALA A 518 -2.95 -33.34 5.88
CA ALA A 518 -4.39 -33.20 6.03
C ALA A 518 -5.20 -33.78 4.83
N GLY A 519 -4.54 -34.40 3.84
CA GLY A 519 -5.19 -34.98 2.66
C GLY A 519 -5.39 -34.00 1.49
N GLY A 520 -4.77 -32.82 1.53
CA GLY A 520 -4.83 -31.86 0.44
C GLY A 520 -4.13 -32.34 -0.84
N ASP A 521 -4.70 -32.02 -2.00
CA ASP A 521 -4.11 -32.33 -3.31
C ASP A 521 -3.30 -31.13 -3.84
N LEU A 522 -1.98 -31.31 -4.02
CA LEU A 522 -1.09 -30.26 -4.55
C LEU A 522 -1.51 -29.77 -5.94
N ARG A 523 -2.22 -30.57 -6.74
CA ARG A 523 -2.73 -30.15 -8.06
C ARG A 523 -3.63 -28.93 -7.93
N THR A 524 -4.37 -28.79 -6.84
CA THR A 524 -5.23 -27.61 -6.59
C THR A 524 -4.43 -26.31 -6.45
N LEU A 525 -3.17 -26.37 -6.01
CA LEU A 525 -2.29 -25.21 -5.90
C LEU A 525 -1.70 -24.77 -7.26
N TYR A 526 -1.81 -25.63 -8.28
CA TYR A 526 -1.31 -25.35 -9.63
C TYR A 526 -2.31 -24.59 -10.51
N VAL A 527 -3.54 -24.30 -10.06
CA VAL A 527 -4.52 -23.50 -10.83
C VAL A 527 -4.02 -22.09 -11.17
N GLY A 528 -3.03 -21.60 -10.42
CA GLY A 528 -2.36 -20.34 -10.63
C GLY A 528 -1.46 -20.00 -9.44
N LYS A 529 -1.09 -18.73 -9.32
CA LYS A 529 -0.37 -18.16 -8.18
C LYS A 529 -1.31 -17.87 -7.00
N VAL A 530 -1.81 -18.95 -6.40
CA VAL A 530 -2.72 -18.96 -5.25
C VAL A 530 -2.02 -19.40 -3.94
N GLY A 531 -2.55 -19.01 -2.80
CA GLY A 531 -2.17 -19.54 -1.49
C GLY A 531 -3.07 -20.71 -1.10
N ILE A 532 -2.62 -21.55 -0.17
CA ILE A 532 -3.45 -22.61 0.44
C ILE A 532 -4.73 -21.99 1.04
N GLU A 533 -4.60 -20.83 1.66
CA GLU A 533 -5.67 -20.03 2.25
C GLU A 533 -6.74 -19.55 1.25
N HIS A 534 -6.42 -19.50 -0.04
CA HIS A 534 -7.37 -19.10 -1.07
C HIS A 534 -8.23 -20.24 -1.57
N LEU A 535 -7.83 -21.50 -1.37
CA LEU A 535 -8.56 -22.67 -1.90
C LEU A 535 -10.07 -22.64 -1.56
N PRO A 536 -10.51 -22.28 -0.34
CA PRO A 536 -11.94 -22.18 -0.03
C PRO A 536 -12.67 -21.01 -0.69
N LEU A 537 -11.93 -20.02 -1.21
CA LEU A 537 -12.46 -18.82 -1.86
C LEU A 537 -12.45 -18.92 -3.39
N LEU A 538 -11.86 -19.99 -3.95
CA LEU A 538 -11.76 -20.16 -5.39
C LEU A 538 -13.14 -20.53 -5.95
N PRO A 539 -13.60 -19.88 -7.03
CA PRO A 539 -14.86 -20.25 -7.66
C PRO A 539 -14.73 -21.55 -8.44
N ASP A 540 -15.81 -22.32 -8.50
CA ASP A 540 -15.87 -23.59 -9.25
C ASP A 540 -15.73 -23.42 -10.77
N THR A 541 -15.74 -22.18 -11.27
CA THR A 541 -15.62 -21.84 -12.69
C THR A 541 -14.18 -21.80 -13.20
N LEU A 542 -13.18 -22.03 -12.33
CA LEU A 542 -11.78 -22.07 -12.75
C LEU A 542 -11.49 -23.26 -13.65
N ALA A 543 -10.62 -23.04 -14.64
CA ALA A 543 -10.12 -24.13 -15.47
C ALA A 543 -9.18 -25.01 -14.62
N PRO A 544 -9.21 -26.35 -14.79
CA PRO A 544 -8.24 -27.22 -14.14
C PRO A 544 -6.82 -26.89 -14.62
N PRO A 545 -5.78 -27.14 -13.80
CA PRO A 545 -4.41 -26.86 -14.17
C PRO A 545 -4.00 -27.70 -15.39
N ARG A 546 -3.57 -27.04 -16.46
CA ARG A 546 -3.10 -27.70 -17.69
C ARG A 546 -1.70 -28.27 -17.51
N TYR A 547 -0.83 -27.52 -16.84
CA TYR A 547 0.56 -27.89 -16.61
C TYR A 547 0.75 -28.37 -15.18
N LEU A 548 1.20 -29.60 -15.02
CA LEU A 548 1.57 -30.17 -13.72
C LEU A 548 3.02 -30.64 -13.77
N PRO A 549 3.75 -30.53 -12.65
CA PRO A 549 5.10 -31.06 -12.56
C PRO A 549 5.09 -32.58 -12.72
N ARG A 550 6.09 -33.13 -13.42
CA ARG A 550 6.23 -34.58 -13.63
C ARG A 550 6.52 -35.41 -12.37
N TRP A 551 6.81 -34.75 -11.25
CA TRP A 551 7.10 -35.41 -9.97
C TRP A 551 5.86 -35.55 -9.06
N LEU A 552 4.73 -34.91 -9.42
CA LEU A 552 3.41 -35.20 -8.85
C LEU A 552 2.80 -36.43 -9.54
#